data_AF-A0A328DG04-F1
#
_entry.id   AF-A0A328DG04-F1
#
_cell.length_a   1.000
_cell.length_b   1.000
_cell.length_c   1.000
_cell.angle_alpha   90.00
_cell.angle_beta   90.00
_cell.angle_gamma   90.00
#
_symmetry.space_group_name_H-M   'P 1'
#
loop_
_entity.id
_entity.type
_entity.pdbx_description
1 polymer ?
#
loop_
_entity_poly.entity_id
_entity_poly.type
_entity_poly.pdbx_seq_one_letter_code
_entity_poly.pdbx_strand_id
1 'polypeptide(L)'
;MKKIIFILAAAVAAAWPLTVVKPEEASSKNRPAGEIIDISHEYAEGRLPLFDSPTGLGSFYVPFSSIKHGALANTINFTLNSHSGTHVDAPGFLNHTLLQEGYDVDSLDLYTLTGPCMVVETPRDQNITAEVMEGLNIAQGVERVLFKTLNTDRKLMYQPRFDSSYTAFTPDGARYLASHTDIKLVGIDYLSVGVREDLRDVYLTFLNTKVRTEIDGWF
;
A
#
# COMPACT_ATOMS: atom_id res chain seq x y z
N MET A 1 17.64 -11.30 7.15
CA MET A 1 17.52 -11.51 5.70
C MET A 1 16.06 -11.74 5.33
N LYS A 2 15.52 -10.82 4.53
CA LYS A 2 14.45 -10.97 3.51
C LYS A 2 13.21 -11.79 3.92
N LYS A 3 12.22 -11.07 4.44
CA LYS A 3 10.82 -11.51 4.50
C LYS A 3 10.28 -11.50 3.07
N ILE A 4 9.79 -12.62 2.54
CA ILE A 4 9.03 -12.64 1.29
C ILE A 4 7.55 -12.64 1.67
N ILE A 5 6.86 -11.52 1.44
CA ILE A 5 5.41 -11.36 1.47
C ILE A 5 4.92 -11.54 0.03
N PHE A 6 3.83 -12.26 -0.18
CA PHE A 6 3.18 -12.30 -1.49
C PHE A 6 1.93 -11.42 -1.42
N ILE A 7 1.85 -10.42 -2.30
CA ILE A 7 0.57 -9.76 -2.63
C ILE A 7 -0.06 -10.63 -3.72
N LEU A 8 -1.33 -10.99 -3.55
CA LEU A 8 -2.00 -12.01 -4.36
C LEU A 8 -2.14 -11.56 -5.83
N ALA A 9 -1.44 -12.24 -6.72
CA ALA A 9 -2.09 -12.90 -7.85
C ALA A 9 -1.34 -14.22 -8.17
N ALA A 10 -2.08 -15.21 -8.66
CA ALA A 10 -1.64 -16.60 -8.75
C ALA A 10 -0.41 -16.84 -9.64
N ALA A 11 0.53 -17.70 -9.21
CA ALA A 11 0.96 -18.92 -9.93
C ALA A 11 2.18 -19.62 -9.29
N VAL A 12 2.28 -20.91 -9.62
CA VAL A 12 3.10 -22.00 -9.07
C VAL A 12 4.62 -21.87 -9.31
N ALA A 13 5.37 -22.27 -8.26
CA ALA A 13 6.76 -22.74 -8.13
C ALA A 13 7.72 -22.83 -9.34
N ALA A 14 8.95 -22.33 -9.13
CA ALA A 14 10.19 -23.10 -9.37
C ALA A 14 11.35 -22.58 -8.47
N ALA A 15 12.14 -23.52 -7.98
CA ALA A 15 13.12 -23.40 -6.90
C ALA A 15 14.48 -22.81 -7.34
N TRP A 16 15.21 -22.18 -6.40
CA TRP A 16 16.68 -22.21 -6.28
C TRP A 16 17.12 -21.93 -4.82
N PRO A 17 18.30 -22.44 -4.38
CA PRO A 17 18.62 -22.55 -2.96
C PRO A 17 19.30 -21.28 -2.43
N LEU A 18 18.85 -20.79 -1.27
CA LEU A 18 19.56 -19.77 -0.50
C LEU A 18 19.89 -20.33 0.89
N THR A 19 21.16 -20.21 1.24
CA THR A 19 21.75 -20.60 2.51
C THR A 19 21.12 -19.84 3.67
N VAL A 20 20.62 -20.59 4.66
CA VAL A 20 19.89 -20.08 5.83
C VAL A 20 20.87 -19.65 6.92
N VAL A 21 20.81 -18.38 7.32
CA VAL A 21 21.30 -17.90 8.63
C VAL A 21 20.14 -18.00 9.61
N LYS A 22 20.32 -18.74 10.72
CA LYS A 22 19.30 -18.97 11.76
C LYS A 22 19.13 -17.75 12.68
N PRO A 23 17.89 -17.38 13.03
CA PRO A 23 17.61 -16.72 14.30
C PRO A 23 16.62 -17.51 15.17
N GLU A 24 16.97 -17.68 16.43
CA GLU A 24 16.11 -18.26 17.48
C GLU A 24 14.95 -17.33 17.88
N GLU A 25 13.79 -17.98 17.97
CA GLU A 25 12.65 -17.80 18.88
C GLU A 25 12.03 -16.41 19.11
N ALA A 26 10.92 -16.17 18.38
CA ALA A 26 9.67 -15.65 18.97
C ALA A 26 8.43 -16.02 18.10
N SER A 27 7.59 -16.92 18.63
CA SER A 27 6.12 -16.99 18.43
C SER A 27 5.51 -16.93 17.00
N SER A 28 5.83 -17.88 16.11
CA SER A 28 5.05 -18.12 14.87
C SER A 28 4.84 -19.59 14.49
N LYS A 29 5.08 -20.53 15.42
CA LYS A 29 4.99 -21.98 15.16
C LYS A 29 3.52 -22.41 15.01
N ASN A 30 2.97 -22.40 13.79
CA ASN A 30 1.92 -23.30 13.23
C ASN A 30 1.05 -22.65 12.13
N ARG A 31 1.62 -21.97 11.14
CA ARG A 31 0.85 -21.55 9.96
C ARG A 31 1.21 -22.41 8.74
N PRO A 32 0.24 -23.06 8.07
CA PRO A 32 0.52 -23.90 6.92
C PRO A 32 1.09 -23.06 5.76
N ALA A 33 2.02 -23.63 5.00
CA ALA A 33 2.51 -23.00 3.78
C ALA A 33 1.34 -22.74 2.82
N GLY A 34 1.25 -21.53 2.28
CA GLY A 34 0.17 -21.12 1.38
C GLY A 34 -1.03 -20.45 2.06
N GLU A 35 -0.93 -20.06 3.34
CA GLU A 35 -1.95 -19.23 3.99
C GLU A 35 -2.07 -17.86 3.29
N ILE A 36 -3.31 -17.48 2.97
CA ILE A 36 -3.65 -16.16 2.45
C ILE A 36 -3.88 -15.23 3.63
N ILE A 37 -3.16 -14.11 3.64
CA ILE A 37 -3.32 -13.05 4.63
C ILE A 37 -4.03 -11.88 3.96
N ASP A 38 -5.18 -11.51 4.51
CA ASP A 38 -5.83 -10.27 4.12
C ASP A 38 -5.08 -9.09 4.76
N ILE A 39 -4.69 -8.13 3.92
CA ILE A 39 -4.01 -6.89 4.32
C ILE A 39 -4.85 -5.66 3.97
N SER A 40 -6.14 -5.88 3.66
CA SER A 40 -7.07 -4.84 3.23
C SER A 40 -7.88 -4.32 4.42
N HIS A 41 -8.21 -3.03 4.39
CA HIS A 41 -9.10 -2.43 5.37
C HIS A 41 -10.57 -2.61 4.97
N GLU A 42 -11.38 -2.97 5.96
CA GLU A 42 -12.83 -3.03 5.83
C GLU A 42 -13.39 -1.63 5.52
N TYR A 43 -14.23 -1.53 4.49
CA TYR A 43 -15.02 -0.33 4.21
C TYR A 43 -16.16 -0.21 5.22
N ALA A 44 -15.86 0.43 6.35
CA ALA A 44 -16.80 0.62 7.44
C ALA A 44 -17.15 2.10 7.64
N GLU A 45 -18.45 2.42 7.54
CA GLU A 45 -18.97 3.76 7.76
C GLU A 45 -18.52 4.31 9.13
N GLY A 46 -17.96 5.52 9.12
CA GLY A 46 -17.54 6.21 10.35
C GLY A 46 -16.35 5.57 11.09
N ARG A 47 -15.67 4.59 10.48
CA ARG A 47 -14.44 3.98 11.03
C ARG A 47 -13.24 4.13 10.11
N LEU A 48 -13.44 4.02 8.80
CA LEU A 48 -12.37 4.14 7.82
C LEU A 48 -12.00 5.62 7.63
N PRO A 49 -10.71 6.02 7.75
CA PRO A 49 -10.31 7.38 7.43
C PRO A 49 -10.44 7.63 5.92
N LEU A 50 -10.59 8.90 5.59
CA LEU A 50 -10.51 9.40 4.22
C LEU A 50 -9.52 10.56 4.21
N PHE A 51 -8.70 10.67 3.16
CA PHE A 51 -7.66 11.69 3.09
C PHE A 51 -8.26 13.08 3.30
N ASP A 52 -7.62 13.86 4.18
CA ASP A 52 -8.06 15.22 4.59
C ASP A 52 -9.48 15.32 5.20
N SER A 53 -10.10 14.20 5.56
CA SER A 53 -11.44 14.19 6.14
C SER A 53 -11.39 14.23 7.68
N PRO A 54 -12.12 15.15 8.33
CA PRO A 54 -12.23 15.16 9.80
C PRO A 54 -13.13 14.03 10.34
N THR A 55 -13.96 13.41 9.47
CA THR A 55 -14.98 12.43 9.86
C THR A 55 -14.83 11.08 9.16
N GLY A 56 -13.82 10.93 8.31
CA GLY A 56 -13.55 9.71 7.56
C GLY A 56 -14.52 9.47 6.42
N LEU A 57 -14.63 8.21 6.02
CA LEU A 57 -15.62 7.74 5.05
C LEU A 57 -17.02 7.80 5.68
N GLY A 58 -17.87 8.64 5.10
CA GLY A 58 -19.27 8.75 5.45
C GLY A 58 -20.08 7.57 4.91
N SER A 59 -21.39 7.79 4.74
CA SER A 59 -22.23 6.76 4.14
C SER A 59 -21.89 6.57 2.66
N PHE A 60 -21.59 5.34 2.28
CA PHE A 60 -21.12 4.99 0.94
C PHE A 60 -21.94 3.87 0.30
N TYR A 61 -22.77 3.16 1.06
CA TYR A 61 -23.70 2.17 0.55
C TYR A 61 -25.10 2.79 0.41
N VAL A 62 -25.72 2.62 -0.76
CA VAL A 62 -27.07 3.11 -1.04
C VAL A 62 -27.92 1.92 -1.45
N PRO A 63 -28.87 1.46 -0.60
CA PRO A 63 -29.77 0.38 -0.97
C PRO A 63 -30.54 0.71 -2.24
N PHE A 64 -30.49 -0.17 -3.24
CA PHE A 64 -31.17 0.03 -4.52
C PHE A 64 -32.43 -0.84 -4.62
N SER A 65 -32.34 -2.12 -4.27
CA SER A 65 -33.48 -3.03 -4.27
C SER A 65 -33.40 -4.04 -3.13
N SER A 66 -34.55 -4.55 -2.68
CA SER A 66 -34.60 -5.55 -1.61
C SER A 66 -35.70 -6.59 -1.82
N ILE A 67 -35.33 -7.85 -1.62
CA ILE A 67 -36.25 -9.00 -1.61
C ILE A 67 -37.33 -8.82 -0.53
N LYS A 68 -36.97 -8.21 0.61
CA LYS A 68 -37.94 -7.88 1.68
C LYS A 68 -39.08 -6.99 1.19
N HIS A 69 -38.84 -6.22 0.13
CA HIS A 69 -39.81 -5.32 -0.51
C HIS A 69 -40.32 -5.86 -1.85
N GLY A 70 -40.17 -7.17 -2.11
CA GLY A 70 -40.72 -7.83 -3.29
C GLY A 70 -39.84 -7.77 -4.54
N ALA A 71 -38.60 -7.28 -4.43
CA ALA A 71 -37.65 -7.32 -5.55
C ALA A 71 -37.11 -8.74 -5.78
N LEU A 72 -36.58 -8.99 -6.99
CA LEU A 72 -35.96 -10.26 -7.36
C LEU A 72 -34.61 -10.51 -6.67
N ALA A 73 -33.92 -9.44 -6.26
CA ALA A 73 -32.61 -9.51 -5.63
C ALA A 73 -32.45 -8.38 -4.59
N ASN A 74 -31.47 -8.53 -3.70
CA ASN A 74 -30.96 -7.41 -2.92
C ASN A 74 -29.80 -6.80 -3.70
N THR A 75 -29.89 -5.52 -4.03
CA THR A 75 -28.80 -4.81 -4.69
C THR A 75 -28.55 -3.47 -4.01
N ILE A 76 -27.30 -3.07 -4.00
CA ILE A 76 -26.82 -1.84 -3.39
C ILE A 76 -25.90 -1.13 -4.38
N ASN A 77 -25.95 0.20 -4.38
CA ASN A 77 -24.98 1.05 -5.06
C ASN A 77 -23.89 1.45 -4.08
N PHE A 78 -22.67 1.62 -4.57
CA PHE A 78 -21.56 2.17 -3.80
C PHE A 78 -21.16 3.53 -4.38
N THR A 79 -20.82 4.49 -3.51
CA THR A 79 -20.23 5.77 -3.90
C THR A 79 -18.95 5.98 -3.10
N LEU A 80 -17.81 5.78 -3.76
CA LEU A 80 -16.48 5.78 -3.14
C LEU A 80 -15.54 6.73 -3.87
N ASN A 81 -14.60 7.32 -3.14
CA ASN A 81 -13.43 7.96 -3.73
C ASN A 81 -12.43 6.85 -4.16
N SER A 82 -11.75 7.01 -5.30
CA SER A 82 -10.74 6.06 -5.79
C SER A 82 -9.60 5.81 -4.78
N HIS A 83 -9.34 6.76 -3.90
CA HIS A 83 -8.32 6.71 -2.84
C HIS A 83 -8.91 6.38 -1.46
N SER A 84 -10.03 5.66 -1.42
CA SER A 84 -10.63 5.20 -0.16
C SER A 84 -9.97 3.91 0.30
N GLY A 85 -9.64 3.79 1.59
CA GLY A 85 -9.15 2.54 2.18
C GLY A 85 -7.87 2.01 1.53
N THR A 86 -7.73 0.69 1.46
CA THR A 86 -6.60 0.04 0.77
C THR A 86 -6.78 0.17 -0.74
N HIS A 87 -5.86 0.84 -1.42
CA HIS A 87 -5.98 1.13 -2.85
C HIS A 87 -4.62 1.18 -3.55
N VAL A 88 -4.65 1.27 -4.89
CA VAL A 88 -3.48 1.46 -5.75
C VAL A 88 -3.58 2.81 -6.45
N ASP A 89 -2.45 3.47 -6.61
CA ASP A 89 -2.34 4.72 -7.36
C ASP A 89 -1.76 4.50 -8.76
N ALA A 90 -2.33 5.20 -9.73
CA ALA A 90 -1.90 5.16 -11.14
C ALA A 90 -1.36 6.53 -11.58
N PRO A 91 -0.31 6.61 -12.42
CA PRO A 91 0.39 7.86 -12.70
C PRO A 91 -0.48 9.07 -13.09
N GLY A 92 -1.60 8.84 -13.76
CA GLY A 92 -2.55 9.86 -14.19
C GLY A 92 -3.23 10.64 -13.06
N PHE A 93 -3.31 10.10 -11.83
CA PHE A 93 -4.07 10.75 -10.75
C PHE A 93 -3.49 12.11 -10.31
N LEU A 94 -2.18 12.31 -10.47
CA LEU A 94 -1.48 13.58 -10.18
C LEU A 94 -0.96 14.32 -11.41
N ASN A 95 -1.11 13.74 -12.60
CA ASN A 95 -0.58 14.30 -13.84
C ASN A 95 -1.61 14.19 -14.97
N HIS A 96 -2.25 15.32 -15.26
CA HIS A 96 -3.28 15.40 -16.30
C HIS A 96 -2.78 14.96 -17.68
N THR A 97 -1.53 15.25 -18.04
CA THR A 97 -0.95 14.81 -19.33
C THR A 97 -0.85 13.29 -19.38
N LEU A 98 -0.34 12.65 -18.32
CA LEU A 98 -0.26 11.19 -18.25
C LEU A 98 -1.65 10.54 -18.27
N LEU A 99 -2.65 11.16 -17.62
CA LEU A 99 -4.03 10.71 -17.70
C LEU A 99 -4.57 10.74 -19.14
N GLN A 100 -4.32 11.84 -19.88
CA GLN A 100 -4.73 11.94 -21.29
C GLN A 100 -3.98 10.95 -22.20
N GLU A 101 -2.76 10.58 -21.83
CA GLU A 101 -1.97 9.54 -22.52
C GLU A 101 -2.37 8.10 -22.13
N GLY A 102 -3.33 7.94 -21.22
CA GLY A 102 -3.89 6.64 -20.83
C GLY A 102 -3.13 5.93 -19.70
N TYR A 103 -2.26 6.62 -18.94
CA TYR A 103 -1.59 6.06 -17.77
C TYR A 103 -2.51 6.05 -16.53
N ASP A 104 -3.66 5.39 -16.64
CA ASP A 104 -4.63 5.18 -15.56
C ASP A 104 -4.54 3.75 -15.00
N VAL A 105 -5.37 3.38 -14.04
CA VAL A 105 -5.31 2.11 -13.30
C VAL A 105 -5.38 0.86 -14.20
N ASP A 106 -6.09 0.93 -15.32
CA ASP A 106 -6.21 -0.15 -16.30
C ASP A 106 -4.96 -0.32 -17.18
N SER A 107 -4.02 0.63 -17.13
CA SER A 107 -2.72 0.56 -17.80
C SER A 107 -1.60 -0.09 -16.95
N LEU A 108 -1.87 -0.35 -15.67
CA LEU A 108 -0.89 -0.90 -14.74
C LEU A 108 -0.51 -2.34 -15.10
N ASP A 109 0.79 -2.64 -15.06
CA ASP A 109 1.30 -3.99 -15.30
C ASP A 109 0.98 -4.92 -14.12
N LEU A 110 0.12 -5.91 -14.36
CA LEU A 110 -0.26 -6.91 -13.35
C LEU A 110 0.95 -7.70 -12.80
N TYR A 111 2.02 -7.87 -13.58
CA TYR A 111 3.24 -8.49 -13.09
C TYR A 111 3.96 -7.59 -12.08
N THR A 112 3.79 -6.27 -12.13
CA THR A 112 4.30 -5.37 -11.08
C THR A 112 3.49 -5.51 -9.80
N LEU A 113 2.16 -5.67 -9.89
CA LEU A 113 1.26 -5.85 -8.75
C LEU A 113 1.35 -7.23 -8.08
N THR A 114 1.89 -8.22 -8.80
CA THR A 114 1.86 -9.63 -8.40
C THR A 114 3.26 -10.18 -8.19
N GLY A 115 3.48 -10.86 -7.07
CA GLY A 115 4.65 -11.71 -6.89
C GLY A 115 5.32 -11.55 -5.53
N PRO A 116 6.57 -12.02 -5.41
CA PRO A 116 7.37 -11.84 -4.21
C PRO A 116 7.51 -10.35 -3.89
N CYS A 117 7.24 -10.03 -2.64
CA CYS A 117 7.33 -8.71 -2.03
C CYS A 117 8.10 -8.84 -0.71
N MET A 118 8.61 -7.76 -0.16
CA MET A 118 9.25 -7.72 1.14
C MET A 118 8.50 -6.76 2.06
N VAL A 119 8.20 -7.18 3.27
CA VAL A 119 7.72 -6.27 4.32
C VAL A 119 8.91 -5.85 5.15
N VAL A 120 9.11 -4.54 5.24
CA VAL A 120 10.14 -3.92 6.07
C VAL A 120 9.47 -3.10 7.15
N GLU A 121 10.11 -3.05 8.30
CA GLU A 121 9.69 -2.17 9.38
C GLU A 121 10.61 -0.95 9.40
N THR A 122 10.02 0.24 9.50
CA THR A 122 10.76 1.50 9.57
C THR A 122 10.99 1.90 11.03
N PRO A 123 11.94 2.81 11.34
CA PRO A 123 12.00 3.42 12.66
C PRO A 123 10.65 4.01 13.09
N ARG A 124 10.39 4.03 14.40
CA ARG A 124 9.10 4.44 14.99
C ARG A 124 9.06 5.90 15.42
N ASP A 125 10.11 6.64 15.17
CA ASP A 125 10.34 8.00 15.65
C ASP A 125 10.60 9.00 14.50
N GLN A 126 10.64 8.55 13.24
CA GLN A 126 10.91 9.41 12.09
C GLN A 126 10.26 8.93 10.79
N ASN A 127 10.20 9.84 9.82
CA ASN A 127 9.78 9.57 8.45
C ASN A 127 10.81 8.73 7.67
N ILE A 128 10.40 8.23 6.51
CA ILE A 128 11.24 7.39 5.65
C ILE A 128 12.14 8.31 4.81
N THR A 129 13.28 8.69 5.37
CA THR A 129 14.33 9.52 4.74
C THR A 129 15.30 8.69 3.91
N ALA A 130 16.24 9.34 3.21
CA ALA A 130 17.32 8.65 2.50
C ALA A 130 18.19 7.81 3.46
N GLU A 131 18.49 8.34 4.65
CA GLU A 131 19.24 7.62 5.70
C GLU A 131 18.49 6.36 6.16
N VAL A 132 17.17 6.47 6.37
CA VAL A 132 16.34 5.31 6.70
C VAL A 132 16.41 4.28 5.58
N MET A 133 16.21 4.69 4.33
CA MET A 133 16.24 3.80 3.18
C MET A 133 17.58 3.09 3.01
N GLU A 134 18.69 3.79 3.22
CA GLU A 134 20.03 3.22 3.22
C GLU A 134 20.19 2.19 4.36
N GLY A 135 19.79 2.56 5.58
CA GLY A 135 19.87 1.70 6.75
C GLY A 135 19.03 0.42 6.66
N LEU A 136 17.96 0.41 5.86
CA LEU A 136 17.15 -0.78 5.61
C LEU A 136 17.90 -1.88 4.83
N ASN A 137 19.01 -1.54 4.16
CA ASN A 137 19.88 -2.48 3.44
C ASN A 137 19.09 -3.42 2.51
N ILE A 138 18.14 -2.85 1.75
CA ILE A 138 17.32 -3.61 0.79
C ILE A 138 18.22 -4.09 -0.34
N ALA A 139 18.27 -5.41 -0.53
CA ALA A 139 19.12 -5.98 -1.57
C ALA A 139 18.57 -5.70 -2.97
N GLN A 140 19.51 -5.59 -3.93
CA GLN A 140 19.19 -5.55 -5.36
C GLN A 140 18.34 -6.76 -5.78
N GLY A 141 17.50 -6.56 -6.79
CA GLY A 141 16.52 -7.52 -7.31
C GLY A 141 15.21 -7.62 -6.52
N VAL A 142 15.04 -6.88 -5.42
CA VAL A 142 13.73 -6.79 -4.75
C VAL A 142 12.88 -5.75 -5.48
N GLU A 143 11.77 -6.20 -6.06
CA GLU A 143 10.91 -5.35 -6.88
C GLU A 143 9.67 -4.81 -6.15
N ARG A 144 9.28 -5.39 -5.02
CA ARG A 144 8.05 -4.99 -4.30
C ARG A 144 8.36 -4.90 -2.81
N VAL A 145 8.05 -3.76 -2.21
CA VAL A 145 8.29 -3.54 -0.78
C VAL A 145 7.09 -2.87 -0.13
N LEU A 146 6.66 -3.44 0.98
CA LEU A 146 5.61 -2.96 1.85
C LEU A 146 6.27 -2.41 3.14
N PHE A 147 6.06 -1.14 3.43
CA PHE A 147 6.66 -0.42 4.55
C PHE A 147 5.67 -0.36 5.71
N LYS A 148 5.96 -1.11 6.77
CA LYS A 148 5.21 -1.04 8.03
C LYS A 148 5.84 0.01 8.93
N THR A 149 5.05 0.98 9.35
CA THR A 149 5.51 2.16 10.08
C THR A 149 4.85 2.27 11.45
N LEU A 150 5.06 3.41 12.12
CA LEU A 150 4.32 3.78 13.33
C LEU A 150 2.81 3.91 13.08
N ASN A 151 2.34 4.10 11.83
CA ASN A 151 0.93 4.26 11.51
C ASN A 151 0.10 3.04 11.93
N THR A 152 0.60 1.83 11.68
CA THR A 152 -0.03 0.58 12.15
C THR A 152 -0.16 0.56 13.67
N ASP A 153 0.92 0.92 14.40
CA ASP A 153 0.93 0.89 15.86
C ASP A 153 -0.05 1.93 16.45
N ARG A 154 -0.18 3.07 15.79
CA ARG A 154 -1.18 4.12 16.09
C ARG A 154 -2.59 3.75 15.63
N LYS A 155 -2.76 2.67 14.87
CA LYS A 155 -4.04 2.21 14.30
C LYS A 155 -4.72 3.29 13.47
N LEU A 156 -3.97 4.08 12.70
CA LEU A 156 -4.52 5.24 12.00
C LEU A 156 -5.64 4.87 11.01
N MET A 157 -5.56 3.70 10.38
CA MET A 157 -6.61 3.18 9.49
C MET A 157 -7.90 2.74 10.22
N TYR A 158 -7.90 2.69 11.55
CA TYR A 158 -9.08 2.42 12.39
C TYR A 158 -9.62 3.68 13.08
N GLN A 159 -9.12 4.85 12.69
CA GLN A 159 -9.57 6.14 13.19
C GLN A 159 -10.27 6.88 12.05
N PRO A 160 -11.51 7.39 12.23
CA PRO A 160 -12.20 8.09 11.16
C PRO A 160 -11.53 9.41 10.79
N ARG A 161 -10.94 10.10 11.77
CA ARG A 161 -10.27 11.37 11.53
C ARG A 161 -8.94 11.12 10.82
N PHE A 162 -8.73 11.82 9.70
CA PHE A 162 -7.42 11.91 9.07
C PHE A 162 -6.39 12.52 10.02
N ASP A 163 -5.26 11.85 10.18
CA ASP A 163 -4.14 12.29 10.99
C ASP A 163 -3.01 12.70 10.06
N SER A 164 -2.68 13.99 10.01
CA SER A 164 -1.66 14.53 9.10
C SER A 164 -0.23 14.29 9.58
N SER A 165 -0.02 13.78 10.79
CA SER A 165 1.32 13.49 11.34
C SER A 165 1.72 12.03 11.13
N TYR A 166 1.16 11.37 10.12
CA TYR A 166 1.48 10.00 9.73
C TYR A 166 2.94 9.89 9.27
N THR A 167 3.51 8.71 9.45
CA THR A 167 4.85 8.37 8.95
C THR A 167 4.77 8.05 7.46
N ALA A 168 5.61 8.68 6.65
CA ALA A 168 5.63 8.50 5.20
C ALA A 168 7.03 8.80 4.63
N PHE A 169 7.19 8.68 3.31
CA PHE A 169 8.42 9.07 2.61
C PHE A 169 8.60 10.57 2.59
N THR A 170 9.81 11.03 2.88
CA THR A 170 10.27 12.37 2.53
C THR A 170 10.77 12.39 1.08
N PRO A 171 10.92 13.56 0.45
CA PRO A 171 11.41 13.65 -0.92
C PRO A 171 12.80 13.00 -1.13
N ASP A 172 13.71 13.10 -0.16
CA ASP A 172 15.02 12.47 -0.24
C ASP A 172 14.94 10.94 -0.09
N GLY A 173 14.07 10.42 0.77
CA GLY A 173 13.81 8.97 0.87
C GLY A 173 13.23 8.39 -0.41
N ALA A 174 12.27 9.09 -1.03
CA ALA A 174 11.71 8.72 -2.32
C ALA A 174 12.77 8.69 -3.43
N ARG A 175 13.62 9.73 -3.49
CA ARG A 175 14.73 9.79 -4.45
C ARG A 175 15.75 8.69 -4.23
N TYR A 176 16.10 8.40 -2.98
CA TYR A 176 17.01 7.30 -2.66
C TYR A 176 16.47 5.98 -3.20
N LEU A 177 15.22 5.66 -2.87
CA LEU A 177 14.53 4.45 -3.34
C LEU A 177 14.59 4.33 -4.86
N ALA A 178 14.17 5.38 -5.57
CA ALA A 178 14.09 5.39 -7.03
C ALA A 178 15.46 5.25 -7.74
N SER A 179 16.55 5.68 -7.09
CA SER A 179 17.89 5.70 -7.71
C SER A 179 18.83 4.59 -7.26
N HIS A 180 18.60 3.97 -6.09
CA HIS A 180 19.50 3.00 -5.48
C HIS A 180 18.91 1.59 -5.33
N THR A 181 17.66 1.38 -5.76
CA THR A 181 16.97 0.09 -5.64
C THR A 181 16.31 -0.34 -6.95
N ASP A 182 15.96 -1.63 -7.04
CA ASP A 182 15.17 -2.19 -8.14
C ASP A 182 13.66 -2.22 -7.84
N ILE A 183 13.22 -1.49 -6.81
CA ILE A 183 11.82 -1.47 -6.37
C ILE A 183 10.95 -0.83 -7.46
N LYS A 184 9.84 -1.50 -7.78
CA LYS A 184 8.82 -1.11 -8.74
C LYS A 184 7.47 -0.83 -8.08
N LEU A 185 7.19 -1.50 -6.96
CA LEU A 185 6.00 -1.33 -6.14
C LEU A 185 6.39 -0.95 -4.72
N VAL A 186 5.82 0.14 -4.24
CA VAL A 186 5.95 0.61 -2.85
C VAL A 186 4.57 0.56 -2.20
N GLY A 187 4.44 -0.04 -1.03
CA GLY A 187 3.22 0.10 -0.24
C GLY A 187 3.47 0.71 1.12
N ILE A 188 2.53 1.52 1.61
CA ILE A 188 2.57 2.19 2.92
C ILE A 188 1.30 1.88 3.73
N ASP A 189 1.44 1.81 5.04
CA ASP A 189 0.37 1.39 5.94
C ASP A 189 -0.59 2.54 6.36
N TYR A 190 -0.76 3.54 5.50
CA TYR A 190 -1.73 4.63 5.68
C TYR A 190 -2.16 5.24 4.33
N LEU A 191 -3.00 6.28 4.35
CA LEU A 191 -3.65 6.87 3.17
C LEU A 191 -2.73 7.63 2.20
N SER A 192 -1.42 7.65 2.42
CA SER A 192 -0.47 8.23 1.46
C SER A 192 0.98 7.78 1.68
N VAL A 193 1.70 7.52 0.58
CA VAL A 193 3.15 7.23 0.59
C VAL A 193 4.02 8.43 0.94
N GLY A 194 3.56 9.66 0.74
CA GLY A 194 4.36 10.87 0.90
C GLY A 194 3.97 11.69 2.12
N VAL A 195 4.95 12.36 2.74
CA VAL A 195 4.66 13.34 3.80
C VAL A 195 3.79 14.47 3.25
N ARG A 196 2.89 15.01 4.08
CA ARG A 196 1.85 15.95 3.63
C ARG A 196 2.42 17.22 2.97
N GLU A 197 3.49 17.76 3.52
CA GLU A 197 4.08 19.04 3.09
C GLU A 197 4.68 18.95 1.68
N ASP A 198 5.23 17.79 1.32
CA ASP A 198 5.94 17.55 0.06
C ASP A 198 5.31 16.41 -0.75
N LEU A 199 4.01 16.18 -0.54
CA LEU A 199 3.25 15.05 -1.08
C LEU A 199 3.49 14.88 -2.58
N ARG A 200 3.31 15.98 -3.32
CA ARG A 200 3.43 16.00 -4.77
C ARG A 200 4.83 15.63 -5.24
N ASP A 201 5.87 16.07 -4.54
CA ASP A 201 7.26 15.80 -4.93
C ASP A 201 7.62 14.33 -4.72
N VAL A 202 7.09 13.70 -3.67
CA VAL A 202 7.25 12.27 -3.41
C VAL A 202 6.57 11.46 -4.52
N TYR A 203 5.29 11.70 -4.78
CA TYR A 203 4.57 10.98 -5.83
C TYR A 203 5.19 11.20 -7.22
N LEU A 204 5.55 12.43 -7.58
CA LEU A 204 6.21 12.68 -8.87
C LEU A 204 7.57 11.99 -8.96
N THR A 205 8.28 11.79 -7.84
CA THR A 205 9.53 11.03 -7.83
C THR A 205 9.27 9.55 -8.13
N PHE A 206 8.23 8.96 -7.57
CA PHE A 206 7.87 7.58 -7.87
C PHE A 206 7.33 7.45 -9.29
N LEU A 207 6.23 8.13 -9.61
CA LEU A 207 5.49 8.00 -10.87
C LEU A 207 6.30 8.37 -12.12
N ASN A 208 7.29 9.27 -12.03
CA ASN A 208 8.15 9.62 -13.17
C ASN A 208 9.40 8.71 -13.29
N THR A 209 9.56 7.72 -12.43
CA THR A 209 10.72 6.81 -12.43
C THR A 209 10.30 5.36 -12.68
N LYS A 210 11.14 4.40 -12.26
CA LYS A 210 10.88 2.97 -12.42
C LYS A 210 9.88 2.42 -11.41
N VAL A 211 9.57 3.18 -10.36
CA VAL A 211 8.51 2.86 -9.39
C VAL A 211 7.18 3.24 -10.02
N ARG A 212 6.40 2.26 -10.45
CA ARG A 212 5.23 2.52 -11.32
C ARG A 212 3.90 2.39 -10.60
N THR A 213 3.92 1.97 -9.34
CA THR A 213 2.68 1.75 -8.59
C THR A 213 2.92 1.90 -7.09
N GLU A 214 2.04 2.64 -6.44
CA GLU A 214 1.93 2.71 -4.99
C GLU A 214 0.72 1.91 -4.47
N ILE A 215 0.84 1.35 -3.27
CA ILE A 215 -0.27 0.78 -2.49
C ILE A 215 -0.41 1.56 -1.19
N ASP A 216 -1.53 2.24 -1.01
CA ASP A 216 -1.82 2.97 0.20
C ASP A 216 -2.80 2.20 1.09
N GLY A 217 -2.64 2.35 2.40
CA GLY A 217 -3.59 1.92 3.42
C GLY A 217 -3.66 0.41 3.62
N TRP A 218 -2.55 -0.31 3.55
CA TRP A 218 -2.51 -1.75 3.85
C TRP A 218 -2.16 -2.02 5.34
N PHE A 219 -2.64 -3.14 5.89
CA PHE A 219 -2.37 -3.69 7.25
C PHE A 219 -3.18 -3.18 8.47
#